data_AF-A0A2T2S8R9-F1
#
_entry.id   AF-A0A2T2S8R9-F1
#
_cell.length_a   1.000
_cell.length_b   1.000
_cell.length_c   1.000
_cell.angle_alpha   90.00
_cell.angle_beta   90.00
_cell.angle_gamma   90.00
#
_symmetry.space_group_name_H-M   'P 1'
#
loop_
_entity.id
_entity.type
_entity.pdbx_description
1 polymer ?
#
loop_
_entity_poly.entity_id
_entity_poly.type
_entity_poly.pdbx_seq_one_letter_code
_entity_poly.pdbx_strand_id
1 'polypeptide(L)'
;MSRSTSSDDSTSSRAWRKWVAAIVLLVFFGVIMWEVINPYRGQRFEKIPHGDHVHYVPKDQNENAPVSRFPTQKPEADERITPTGEVVPARSTEP
;
A
#
# COMPACT_ATOMS: atom_id res chain seq x y z
N MET A 1 3.95 -61.38 -13.61
CA MET A 1 4.69 -60.17 -13.21
C MET A 1 3.67 -59.10 -12.87
N SER A 2 3.39 -58.89 -11.58
CA SER A 2 2.33 -57.97 -11.10
C SER A 2 2.88 -56.57 -10.92
N ARG A 3 2.17 -55.59 -11.48
CA ARG A 3 2.55 -54.17 -11.59
C ARG A 3 2.19 -53.43 -10.30
N SER A 4 3.20 -52.92 -9.59
CA SER A 4 3.04 -52.07 -8.41
C SER A 4 3.33 -50.62 -8.80
N THR A 5 2.31 -49.87 -9.23
CA THR A 5 2.45 -48.45 -9.63
C THR A 5 1.35 -47.56 -9.06
N SER A 6 0.82 -47.89 -7.87
CA SER A 6 -0.29 -47.15 -7.26
C SER A 6 0.11 -46.31 -6.03
N SER A 7 1.24 -46.61 -5.40
CA SER A 7 1.68 -45.96 -4.16
C SER A 7 2.49 -44.67 -4.39
N ASP A 8 3.26 -44.59 -5.48
CA ASP A 8 4.11 -43.42 -5.76
C ASP A 8 3.28 -42.22 -6.24
N ASP A 9 2.22 -42.47 -7.02
CA ASP A 9 1.42 -41.41 -7.66
C ASP A 9 0.53 -40.63 -6.67
N SER A 10 0.03 -41.33 -5.64
CA SER A 10 -0.81 -40.75 -4.60
C SER A 10 -0.03 -39.90 -3.60
N THR A 11 1.25 -40.21 -3.39
CA THR A 11 2.17 -39.42 -2.54
C THR A 11 2.69 -38.19 -3.30
N SER A 12 3.07 -38.37 -4.58
CA SER A 12 3.48 -37.31 -5.49
C SER A 12 2.39 -36.24 -5.68
N SER A 13 1.15 -36.65 -5.93
CA SER A 13 0.02 -35.72 -6.12
C SER A 13 -0.33 -34.91 -4.87
N ARG A 14 -0.20 -35.48 -3.66
CA ARG A 14 -0.34 -34.72 -2.40
C ARG A 14 0.81 -33.73 -2.20
N ALA A 15 2.04 -34.12 -2.52
CA ALA A 15 3.20 -33.23 -2.43
C ALA A 15 3.09 -32.05 -3.41
N TRP A 16 2.67 -32.31 -4.65
CA TRP A 16 2.42 -31.27 -5.65
C TRP A 16 1.34 -30.28 -5.19
N ARG A 17 0.20 -30.78 -4.69
CA ARG A 17 -0.87 -29.93 -4.15
C ARG A 17 -0.40 -29.06 -2.97
N LYS A 18 0.45 -29.60 -2.09
CA LYS A 18 1.03 -28.82 -0.98
C LYS A 18 1.89 -27.68 -1.49
N TRP A 19 2.73 -27.91 -2.51
CA TRP A 19 3.55 -26.86 -3.11
C TRP A 19 2.72 -25.80 -3.84
N VAL A 20 1.70 -26.21 -4.60
CA VAL A 20 0.76 -25.27 -5.21
C VAL A 20 0.08 -24.41 -4.13
N ALA A 21 -0.44 -25.04 -3.06
CA ALA A 21 -1.06 -24.31 -1.96
C ALA A 21 -0.07 -23.36 -1.27
N ALA A 22 1.18 -23.78 -1.06
CA ALA A 22 2.22 -22.93 -0.48
C ALA A 22 2.55 -21.72 -1.36
N ILE A 23 2.66 -21.90 -2.68
CA ILE A 23 2.89 -20.81 -3.63
C ILE A 23 1.70 -19.85 -3.64
N VAL A 24 0.47 -20.37 -3.68
CA VAL A 24 -0.74 -19.54 -3.63
C VAL A 24 -0.77 -18.71 -2.34
N LEU A 25 -0.48 -19.34 -1.19
CA LEU A 25 -0.39 -18.63 0.10
C LEU A 25 0.72 -17.59 0.10
N LEU A 26 1.88 -17.88 -0.47
CA LEU A 26 3.00 -16.94 -0.56
C LEU A 26 2.62 -15.71 -1.41
N VAL A 27 2.02 -15.93 -2.58
CA VAL A 27 1.55 -14.84 -3.46
C VAL A 27 0.47 -14.02 -2.77
N PHE A 28 -0.52 -14.68 -2.16
CA PHE A 28 -1.58 -14.01 -1.42
C PHE A 28 -1.00 -13.16 -0.28
N PHE A 29 -0.09 -13.73 0.52
CA PHE A 29 0.59 -13.02 1.58
C PHE A 29 1.38 -11.81 1.05
N GLY A 30 2.09 -11.98 -0.07
CA GLY A 30 2.82 -10.88 -0.73
C GLY A 30 1.91 -9.73 -1.16
N VAL A 31 0.72 -10.03 -1.70
CA VAL A 31 -0.28 -9.01 -2.05
C VAL A 31 -0.78 -8.27 -0.80
N ILE A 32 -1.06 -8.98 0.28
CA ILE A 32 -1.48 -8.35 1.55
C ILE A 32 -0.37 -7.44 2.09
N MET A 33 0.89 -7.90 2.09
CA MET A 33 2.03 -7.09 2.54
C MET A 33 2.24 -5.85 1.67
N TRP A 34 2.03 -5.96 0.36
CA TRP A 34 2.11 -4.82 -0.56
C TRP A 34 1.12 -3.71 -0.20
N GLU A 35 -0.12 -4.05 0.12
CA GLU A 35 -1.14 -3.08 0.54
C GLU A 35 -0.84 -2.47 1.93
N VAL A 36 -0.34 -3.28 2.87
CA VAL A 36 -0.01 -2.81 4.23
C VAL A 36 1.18 -1.85 4.23
N ILE A 37 2.21 -2.12 3.43
CA ILE A 37 3.43 -1.29 3.37
C ILE A 37 3.18 -0.02 2.54
N ASN A 38 2.21 -0.04 1.62
CA ASN A 38 1.94 1.09 0.71
C ASN A 38 0.46 1.52 0.72
N PRO A 39 -0.11 1.92 1.88
CA PRO A 39 -1.55 2.16 2.02
C PRO A 39 -2.05 3.42 1.28
N TYR A 40 -1.13 4.33 0.92
CA TYR A 40 -1.44 5.59 0.22
C TYR A 40 -0.94 5.60 -1.24
N ARG A 41 -0.73 4.41 -1.83
CA ARG A 41 -0.33 4.29 -3.23
C ARG A 41 -1.35 4.97 -4.15
N GLY A 42 -0.88 5.80 -5.08
CA GLY A 42 -1.73 6.55 -6.00
C GLY A 42 -2.49 7.74 -5.39
N GLN A 43 -2.41 7.97 -4.07
CA GLN A 43 -2.96 9.18 -3.45
C GLN A 43 -1.98 10.36 -3.60
N ARG A 44 -2.52 11.59 -3.63
CA ARG A 44 -1.75 12.84 -3.74
C ARG A 44 -1.12 13.27 -2.41
N PHE A 45 -1.61 12.72 -1.31
CA PHE A 45 -1.21 13.02 0.05
C PHE A 45 -1.39 11.77 0.92
N GLU A 46 -0.74 11.77 2.08
CA GLU A 46 -0.81 10.75 3.10
C GLU A 46 -1.53 11.29 4.33
N LYS A 47 -2.15 10.39 5.10
CA LYS A 47 -2.79 10.73 6.38
C LYS A 47 -1.81 10.42 7.50
N ILE A 48 -1.36 11.45 8.21
CA ILE A 48 -0.42 11.33 9.33
C ILE A 48 -1.15 11.66 10.63
N PRO A 49 -1.37 10.66 11.52
CA PRO A 49 -1.86 10.93 12.87
C PRO A 49 -0.84 11.75 13.65
N HIS A 50 -1.30 12.81 14.31
CA HIS A 50 -0.48 13.68 15.15
C HIS A 50 -1.31 14.14 16.35
N GLY A 51 -0.94 13.70 17.55
CA GLY A 51 -1.74 13.93 18.75
C GLY A 51 -3.11 13.24 18.66
N ASP A 52 -4.19 14.03 18.69
CA ASP A 52 -5.58 13.59 18.67
C ASP A 52 -6.26 13.74 17.30
N HIS A 53 -5.55 14.23 16.29
CA HIS A 53 -6.07 14.48 14.95
C HIS A 53 -5.14 13.95 13.86
N VAL A 54 -5.54 14.15 12.60
CA VAL A 54 -4.81 13.69 11.42
C VAL A 54 -4.51 14.89 10.54
N HIS A 55 -3.28 14.95 10.02
CA HIS A 55 -2.87 15.88 8.98
C HIS A 55 -2.80 15.18 7.62
N TYR A 56 -3.13 15.92 6.57
CA TYR A 56 -2.94 15.51 5.20
C TYR A 56 -1.62 16.09 4.69
N VAL A 57 -0.66 15.23 4.38
CA VAL A 57 0.71 15.65 4.04
C VAL A 57 1.04 15.22 2.60
N PRO A 58 1.48 16.14 1.72
CA PRO A 58 1.79 15.80 0.34
C PRO A 58 3.10 15.02 0.25
N LYS A 59 3.25 14.23 -0.81
CA LYS A 59 4.44 13.37 -1.01
C LYS A 59 5.75 14.15 -1.18
N ASP A 60 5.65 15.38 -1.65
CA ASP A 60 6.74 16.33 -1.87
C ASP A 60 6.87 17.35 -0.71
N GLN A 61 6.46 16.97 0.50
CA GLN A 61 6.60 17.82 1.70
C GLN A 61 8.04 18.33 1.88
N ASN A 62 8.17 19.56 2.37
CA ASN A 62 9.44 20.02 2.93
C ASN A 62 9.68 19.29 4.26
N GLU A 63 10.73 18.47 4.34
CA GLU A 63 11.07 17.69 5.55
C GLU A 63 11.33 18.56 6.79
N ASN A 64 11.67 19.84 6.60
CA ASN A 64 11.88 20.79 7.69
C ASN A 64 10.58 21.45 8.16
N ALA A 65 9.45 21.26 7.46
CA ALA A 65 8.16 21.80 7.86
C ALA A 65 7.53 20.90 8.95
N PRO A 66 7.10 21.46 10.10
CA PRO A 66 6.44 20.66 11.12
C PRO A 66 5.10 20.13 10.61
N VAL A 67 4.74 18.90 10.99
CA VAL A 67 3.49 18.22 10.59
C VAL A 67 2.25 19.06 10.94
N SER A 68 2.31 19.82 12.05
CA SER A 68 1.23 20.70 12.50
C SER A 68 0.86 21.82 11.52
N ARG A 69 1.73 22.11 10.52
CA ARG A 69 1.50 23.12 9.50
C ARG A 69 0.57 22.65 8.39
N PHE A 70 0.42 21.34 8.22
CA PHE A 70 -0.39 20.74 7.18
C PHE A 70 -1.88 20.75 7.55
N PRO A 71 -2.82 20.74 6.60
CA PRO A 71 -4.24 20.83 6.91
C PRO A 71 -4.76 19.55 7.57
N THR A 72 -5.75 19.70 8.45
CA THR A 72 -6.50 18.58 9.04
C THR A 72 -7.80 18.28 8.30
N GLN A 73 -8.12 19.09 7.30
CA GLN A 73 -9.22 18.87 6.37
C GLN A 73 -8.69 18.31 5.07
N LYS A 74 -9.40 17.32 4.52
CA LYS A 74 -9.03 16.70 3.23
C LYS A 74 -9.17 17.76 2.14
N PRO A 75 -8.16 17.96 1.27
CA PRO A 75 -8.30 18.86 0.13
C PRO A 75 -9.30 18.31 -0.89
N GLU A 76 -10.01 19.21 -1.53
CA GLU A 76 -10.99 18.88 -2.58
C GLU A 76 -10.31 18.28 -3.83
N ALA A 77 -11.14 17.76 -4.75
CA ALA A 77 -10.63 17.11 -5.96
C ALA A 77 -9.78 18.07 -6.83
N ASP A 78 -10.13 19.34 -6.87
CA ASP A 78 -9.45 20.41 -7.61
C ASP A 78 -8.44 21.21 -6.77
N GLU A 79 -8.13 20.76 -5.56
CA GLU A 79 -7.12 21.34 -4.68
C GLU A 79 -5.88 20.44 -4.55
N ARG A 80 -4.75 21.05 -4.18
CA ARG A 80 -3.51 20.40 -3.79
C ARG A 80 -2.95 21.05 -2.53
N ILE A 81 -2.17 20.28 -1.77
CA ILE A 81 -1.42 20.79 -0.61
C ILE A 81 0.00 21.07 -1.10
N THR A 82 0.51 22.27 -0.82
CA THR A 82 1.89 22.64 -1.15
C THR A 82 2.89 21.92 -0.23
N PRO A 83 4.18 21.84 -0.60
CA PRO A 83 5.23 21.32 0.27
C PRO A 83 5.29 21.96 1.66
N THR A 84 4.76 23.17 1.81
CA THR A 84 4.73 23.95 3.06
C THR A 84 3.41 23.87 3.81
N GLY A 85 2.42 23.12 3.31
CA GLY A 85 1.15 22.85 4.01
C GLY A 85 -0.02 23.75 3.64
N GLU A 86 0.10 24.60 2.61
CA GLU A 86 -1.00 25.44 2.15
C GLU A 86 -1.89 24.69 1.16
N VAL A 87 -3.21 24.89 1.24
CA VAL A 87 -4.14 24.35 0.25
C VAL A 87 -4.33 25.37 -0.87
N VAL A 88 -4.02 24.96 -2.10
CA VAL A 88 -4.11 25.81 -3.30
C VAL A 88 -4.85 25.06 -4.41
N PRO A 89 -5.44 25.77 -5.40
CA PRO A 89 -6.00 25.10 -6.56
C PRO A 89 -4.95 24.26 -7.29
N ALA A 90 -5.31 23.06 -7.72
CA ALA A 90 -4.42 22.12 -8.40
C ALA A 90 -3.93 22.64 -9.77
N ARG A 91 -4.66 23.60 -10.36
CA ARG A 91 -4.30 24.29 -11.61
C ARG A 91 -3.48 25.57 -11.42
N SER A 92 -3.17 25.94 -10.17
CA SER A 92 -2.26 27.03 -9.90
C SER A 92 -0.83 26.58 -10.24
N THR A 93 -0.43 26.83 -11.48
CA THR A 93 0.99 26.86 -11.86
C THR A 93 1.62 27.97 -11.03
N GLU A 94 2.52 27.60 -10.12
CA GLU A 94 3.38 28.56 -9.42
C GLU A 94 4.21 29.30 -10.49
N PRO A 95 4.24 30.64 -10.50
CA PRO A 95 5.06 31.41 -11.45
C PRO A 95 6.56 31.24 -11.21
#